data_AF-A0A832NR94-F1
#
_entry.id   AF-A0A832NR94-F1
#
_cell.length_a   1.000
_cell.length_b   1.000
_cell.length_c   1.000
_cell.angle_alpha   90.00
_cell.angle_beta   90.00
_cell.angle_gamma   90.00
#
_symmetry.space_group_name_H-M   'P 1'
#
loop_
_entity.id
_entity.type
_entity.pdbx_description
1 polymer ?
#
loop_
_entity_poly.entity_id
_entity_poly.type
_entity_poly.pdbx_seq_one_letter_code
_entity_poly.pdbx_strand_id
1 'polypeptide(L)'
;MQEASSKPSLSKGRREVREIIEACKAVEERRFNPFLIDIGGAVQTLRTYYPLWRSLEDYSMDAEALKGLSKVLALQNSQLLYRSSRLYADPEIVSSRIKRLATAKLAEIFLRAFHPVIELEQVTAPIIREALSYWDGMTPYSWRRRSISLGGGPRSLSTAELEAMGIAEREGFHEKLKEIEVELRGACLKGPVEYWSFIRSTAHGRVEILDRIYLVSFLLTSGEASMKRDADGNLWLWIPPKGYRGEVESITIPVEVGGE
;
A
#
# COMPACT_ATOMS: atom_id res chain seq x y z
N MET A 1 45.83 -12.96 41.09
CA MET A 1 46.31 -12.17 39.95
C MET A 1 45.97 -10.71 40.23
N GLN A 2 46.99 -9.86 40.32
CA GLN A 2 46.85 -8.43 40.63
C GLN A 2 46.33 -7.67 39.40
N GLU A 3 45.14 -7.07 39.48
CA GLU A 3 44.76 -5.99 38.56
C GLU A 3 45.43 -4.70 39.04
N ALA A 4 46.54 -4.37 38.39
CA ALA A 4 47.18 -3.08 38.53
C ALA A 4 46.25 -2.00 37.95
N SER A 5 45.51 -1.32 38.83
CA SER A 5 44.87 -0.03 38.56
C SER A 5 45.95 0.99 38.14
N SER A 6 46.25 1.04 36.84
CA SER A 6 47.13 2.05 36.26
C SER A 6 46.48 3.43 36.43
N LYS A 7 47.12 4.34 37.16
CA LYS A 7 46.65 5.73 37.29
C LYS A 7 46.37 6.30 35.89
N PRO A 8 45.22 6.95 35.65
CA PRO A 8 44.89 7.52 34.35
C PRO A 8 45.92 8.60 33.99
N SER A 9 46.70 8.37 32.93
CA SER A 9 47.64 9.35 32.41
C SER A 9 46.96 10.22 31.35
N LEU A 10 47.35 11.49 31.28
CA LEU A 10 46.84 12.44 30.29
C LEU A 10 47.02 11.95 28.84
N SER A 11 48.15 11.33 28.52
CA SER A 11 48.40 10.83 27.15
C SER A 11 47.53 9.62 26.81
N LYS A 12 47.24 8.75 27.78
CA LYS A 12 46.36 7.60 27.61
C LYS A 12 44.92 8.04 27.37
N GLY A 13 44.42 8.99 28.16
CA GLY A 13 43.08 9.56 27.99
C GLY A 13 42.92 10.21 26.61
N ARG A 14 43.89 11.02 26.16
CA ARG A 14 43.86 11.63 24.83
C ARG A 14 43.83 10.60 23.69
N ARG A 15 44.51 9.47 23.85
CA ARG A 15 44.52 8.39 22.85
C ARG A 15 43.16 7.70 22.79
N GLU A 16 42.62 7.31 23.94
CA GLU A 16 41.34 6.60 24.03
C GLU A 16 40.16 7.46 23.52
N VAL A 17 40.13 8.76 23.82
CA VAL A 17 39.10 9.65 23.27
C VAL A 17 39.23 9.81 21.75
N ARG A 18 40.46 9.85 21.22
CA ARG A 18 40.68 9.90 19.77
C ARG A 18 40.21 8.63 19.07
N GLU A 19 40.48 7.46 19.65
CA GLU A 19 39.98 6.17 19.17
C GLU A 19 38.44 6.17 19.13
N ILE A 20 37.76 6.73 20.14
CA ILE A 20 36.30 6.90 20.14
C ILE A 20 35.83 7.80 19.00
N ILE A 21 36.50 8.93 18.76
CA ILE A 21 36.15 9.86 17.67
C ILE A 21 36.31 9.20 16.29
N GLU A 22 37.40 8.46 16.08
CA GLU A 22 37.65 7.73 14.83
C GLU A 22 36.61 6.64 14.61
N ALA A 23 36.26 5.88 15.64
CA ALA A 23 35.19 4.88 15.58
C ALA A 23 33.84 5.52 15.21
N CYS A 24 33.50 6.68 15.82
CA CYS A 24 32.28 7.42 15.48
C CYS A 24 32.28 7.89 14.02
N LYS A 25 33.40 8.42 13.52
CA LYS A 25 33.54 8.85 12.12
C LYS A 25 33.39 7.67 11.14
N ALA A 26 33.98 6.53 11.45
CA ALA A 26 33.87 5.33 10.62
C ALA A 26 32.42 4.79 10.53
N VAL A 27 31.64 4.93 11.60
CA VAL A 27 30.20 4.63 11.60
C VAL A 27 29.40 5.66 10.79
N GLU A 28 29.71 6.95 10.91
CA GLU A 28 29.08 8.00 10.08
C GLU A 28 29.31 7.75 8.57
N GLU A 29 30.51 7.33 8.19
CA GLU A 29 30.88 6.96 6.82
C GLU A 29 30.32 5.61 6.36
N ARG A 30 29.47 4.96 7.16
CA ARG A 30 28.84 3.65 6.89
C ARG A 30 29.84 2.50 6.69
N ARG A 31 31.08 2.63 7.18
CA ARG A 31 32.09 1.56 7.11
C ARG A 31 31.87 0.50 8.20
N PHE A 32 31.25 0.89 9.31
CA PHE A 32 30.99 0.02 10.46
C PHE A 32 29.53 0.08 10.93
N ASN A 33 29.08 -1.01 11.55
CA ASN A 33 27.75 -1.11 12.14
C ASN A 33 27.67 -0.24 13.42
N PRO A 34 26.70 0.68 13.55
CA PRO A 34 26.53 1.52 14.74
C PRO A 34 26.41 0.76 16.06
N PHE A 35 25.85 -0.45 16.05
CA PHE A 35 25.63 -1.27 17.27
C PHE A 35 26.90 -1.92 17.81
N LEU A 36 28.03 -1.85 17.08
CA LEU A 36 29.31 -2.35 17.57
C LEU A 36 30.00 -1.38 18.53
N ILE A 37 29.54 -0.12 18.59
CA ILE A 37 30.06 0.87 19.52
C ILE A 37 29.26 0.77 20.84
N ASP A 38 29.96 0.46 21.92
CA ASP A 38 29.43 0.56 23.28
C ASP A 38 29.42 2.03 23.74
N ILE A 39 28.26 2.67 23.61
CA ILE A 39 28.05 4.06 24.03
C ILE A 39 28.20 4.19 25.55
N GLY A 40 27.75 3.20 26.33
CA GLY A 40 27.83 3.22 27.79
C GLY A 40 29.28 3.22 28.26
N GLY A 41 30.08 2.29 27.72
CA GLY A 41 31.52 2.22 27.94
C GLY A 41 32.23 3.50 27.49
N ALA A 42 31.94 4.01 26.29
CA ALA A 42 32.55 5.23 25.78
C ALA A 42 32.26 6.45 26.68
N VAL A 43 31.01 6.66 27.12
CA VAL A 43 30.66 7.76 28.04
C VAL A 43 31.35 7.60 29.40
N GLN A 44 31.49 6.37 29.89
CA GLN A 44 32.19 6.10 31.14
C GLN A 44 33.69 6.41 31.04
N THR A 45 34.31 6.12 29.89
CA THR A 45 35.68 6.50 29.57
C THR A 45 35.84 8.01 29.57
N LEU A 46 34.95 8.76 28.90
CA LEU A 46 34.97 10.24 28.92
C LEU A 46 34.86 10.80 30.34
N ARG A 47 33.92 10.27 31.14
CA ARG A 47 33.75 10.66 32.56
C ARG A 47 34.98 10.39 33.42
N THR A 48 35.67 9.28 33.18
CA THR A 48 36.88 8.91 33.92
C THR A 48 38.01 9.91 33.69
N TYR A 49 38.17 10.36 32.45
CA TYR A 49 39.22 11.31 32.12
C TYR A 49 38.82 12.76 32.39
N TYR A 50 37.54 13.15 32.29
CA TYR A 50 37.04 14.54 32.40
C TYR A 50 37.68 15.40 33.51
N PRO A 51 37.91 14.90 34.74
CA PRO A 51 38.57 15.68 35.80
C PRO A 51 40.05 16.04 35.53
N LEU A 52 40.69 15.37 34.57
CA LEU A 52 42.12 15.54 34.25
C LEU A 52 42.36 16.59 33.15
N TRP A 53 41.33 17.01 32.42
CA TRP A 53 41.44 17.91 31.27
C TRP A 53 41.79 19.31 31.76
N ARG A 54 42.76 19.96 31.11
CA ARG A 54 43.28 21.28 31.54
C ARG A 54 43.36 22.30 30.41
N SER A 55 43.39 21.84 29.15
CA SER A 55 43.51 22.72 27.99
C SER A 55 42.18 22.87 27.24
N LEU A 56 42.05 23.92 26.45
CA LEU A 56 40.88 24.10 25.58
C LEU A 56 40.77 23.01 24.51
N GLU A 57 41.91 22.58 23.97
CA GLU A 57 42.02 21.51 22.96
C GLU A 57 41.51 20.18 23.51
N ASP A 58 41.84 19.91 24.77
CA ASP A 58 41.27 18.82 25.53
C ASP A 58 39.73 19.01 25.50
N TYR A 59 39.16 20.04 26.12
CA TYR A 59 37.69 20.13 26.20
C TYR A 59 36.97 20.08 24.84
N SER A 60 37.61 20.60 23.78
CA SER A 60 37.11 20.49 22.40
C SER A 60 37.05 19.04 21.91
N MET A 61 38.07 18.23 22.21
CA MET A 61 38.12 16.83 21.81
C MET A 61 37.09 16.00 22.57
N ASP A 62 36.88 16.26 23.85
CA ASP A 62 35.82 15.61 24.64
C ASP A 62 34.41 15.95 24.10
N ALA A 63 34.20 17.22 23.74
CA ALA A 63 32.97 17.67 23.10
C ALA A 63 32.76 17.06 21.70
N GLU A 64 33.82 16.88 20.91
CA GLU A 64 33.76 16.20 19.61
C GLU A 64 33.36 14.72 19.79
N ALA A 65 33.93 14.04 20.78
CA ALA A 65 33.57 12.66 21.10
C ALA A 65 32.09 12.53 21.51
N LEU A 66 31.61 13.40 22.41
CA LEU A 66 30.20 13.46 22.81
C LEU A 66 29.26 13.69 21.62
N LYS A 67 29.63 14.62 20.73
CA LYS A 67 28.87 14.88 19.49
C LYS A 67 28.82 13.64 18.61
N GLY A 68 29.95 12.96 18.41
CA GLY A 68 30.02 11.71 17.65
C GLY A 68 29.12 10.62 18.23
N LEU A 69 29.21 10.39 19.55
CA LEU A 69 28.39 9.41 20.25
C LEU A 69 26.89 9.72 20.13
N SER A 70 26.50 10.98 20.21
CA SER A 70 25.09 11.39 20.05
C SER A 70 24.53 11.04 18.66
N LYS A 71 25.35 11.19 17.60
CA LYS A 71 24.96 10.81 16.24
C LYS A 71 24.88 9.29 16.08
N VAL A 72 25.83 8.55 16.63
CA VAL A 72 25.79 7.08 16.63
C VAL A 72 24.53 6.58 17.35
N LEU A 73 24.18 7.16 18.49
CA LEU A 73 22.93 6.85 19.22
C LEU A 73 21.69 7.12 18.36
N ALA A 74 21.66 8.26 17.66
CA ALA A 74 20.56 8.59 16.75
C ALA A 74 20.45 7.57 15.60
N LEU A 75 21.59 7.12 15.05
CA LEU A 75 21.64 6.08 14.02
C LEU A 75 21.12 4.74 14.55
N GLN A 76 21.58 4.30 15.72
CA GLN A 76 21.07 3.09 16.38
C GLN A 76 19.55 3.16 16.58
N ASN A 77 19.04 4.27 17.13
CA ASN A 77 17.61 4.48 17.34
C ASN A 77 16.82 4.43 16.02
N SER A 78 17.32 5.11 14.97
CA SER A 78 16.66 5.09 13.66
C SER A 78 16.59 3.68 13.05
N GLN A 79 17.64 2.87 13.23
CA GLN A 79 17.66 1.49 12.74
C GLN A 79 16.76 0.57 13.57
N LEU A 80 16.68 0.77 14.89
CA LEU A 80 15.73 0.06 15.74
C LEU A 80 14.28 0.40 15.36
N LEU A 81 13.96 1.67 15.15
CA LEU A 81 12.64 2.12 14.70
C LEU A 81 12.29 1.56 13.32
N TYR A 82 13.24 1.52 12.40
CA TYR A 82 13.03 0.93 11.08
C TYR A 82 12.76 -0.58 11.19
N ARG A 83 13.57 -1.32 11.95
CA ARG A 83 13.38 -2.77 12.15
C ARG A 83 12.09 -3.08 12.90
N SER A 84 11.75 -2.32 13.94
CA SER A 84 10.50 -2.49 14.68
C SER A 84 9.29 -2.16 13.80
N SER A 85 9.36 -1.11 12.97
CA SER A 85 8.27 -0.78 12.04
C SER A 85 8.03 -1.84 10.96
N ARG A 86 9.07 -2.59 10.54
CA ARG A 86 8.92 -3.73 9.60
C ARG A 86 8.38 -4.99 10.28
N LEU A 87 8.64 -5.16 11.58
CA LEU A 87 8.17 -6.30 12.37
C LEU A 87 6.76 -6.08 12.97
N TYR A 88 6.35 -4.82 13.16
CA TYR A 88 5.10 -4.39 13.79
C TYR A 88 4.29 -3.43 12.90
N ALA A 89 4.14 -3.76 11.62
CA ALA A 89 3.01 -3.22 10.86
C ALA A 89 1.73 -3.98 11.27
N ASP A 90 1.39 -3.92 12.56
CA ASP A 90 0.11 -4.41 13.05
C ASP A 90 -0.99 -3.45 12.53
N PRO A 91 -2.02 -3.95 11.82
CA PRO A 91 -3.13 -3.14 11.33
C PRO A 91 -3.73 -2.22 12.40
N GLU A 92 -3.75 -2.61 13.67
CA GLU A 92 -4.29 -1.81 14.77
C GLU A 92 -3.37 -0.63 15.14
N ILE A 93 -2.06 -0.84 15.17
CA ILE A 93 -1.07 0.21 15.46
C ILE A 93 -1.05 1.25 14.33
N VAL A 94 -1.16 0.80 13.08
CA VAL A 94 -1.25 1.67 11.91
C VAL A 94 -2.56 2.48 11.95
N SER A 95 -3.69 1.82 12.22
CA SER A 95 -5.00 2.46 12.34
C SER A 95 -5.03 3.52 13.45
N SER A 96 -4.49 3.22 14.63
CA SER A 96 -4.44 4.17 15.75
C SER A 96 -3.55 5.39 15.46
N ARG A 97 -2.44 5.22 14.72
CA ARG A 97 -1.61 6.34 14.26
C ARG A 97 -2.31 7.20 13.23
N ILE A 98 -2.99 6.60 12.25
CA ILE A 98 -3.77 7.33 11.24
C ILE A 98 -4.83 8.19 11.92
N LYS A 99 -5.58 7.62 12.89
CA LYS A 99 -6.61 8.36 13.65
C LYS A 99 -6.06 9.52 14.49
N ARG A 100 -4.80 9.44 14.93
CA ARG A 100 -4.14 10.47 15.75
C ARG A 100 -3.42 11.57 14.96
N LEU A 101 -3.21 11.37 13.66
CA LEU A 101 -2.50 12.34 12.82
C LEU A 101 -3.41 13.50 12.41
N ALA A 102 -2.84 14.70 12.37
CA ALA A 102 -3.55 15.85 11.80
C ALA A 102 -3.76 15.67 10.29
N THR A 103 -4.89 16.17 9.79
CA THR A 103 -5.31 16.03 8.38
C THR A 103 -4.25 16.52 7.40
N ALA A 104 -3.56 17.61 7.72
CA ALA A 104 -2.47 18.16 6.90
C ALA A 104 -1.28 17.18 6.78
N LYS A 105 -0.94 16.47 7.86
CA LYS A 105 0.16 15.50 7.87
C LYS A 105 -0.22 14.21 7.15
N LEU A 106 -1.48 13.79 7.27
CA LEU A 106 -2.04 12.70 6.48
C LEU A 106 -2.00 13.00 4.99
N ALA A 107 -2.38 14.21 4.57
CA ALA A 107 -2.32 14.63 3.17
C ALA A 107 -0.88 14.65 2.64
N GLU A 108 0.10 15.12 3.42
CA GLU A 108 1.52 15.08 3.05
C GLU A 108 2.03 13.64 2.88
N ILE A 109 1.70 12.76 3.83
CA ILE A 109 2.08 11.35 3.77
C ILE A 109 1.43 10.67 2.57
N PHE A 110 0.14 10.92 2.34
CA PHE A 110 -0.60 10.38 1.21
C PHE A 110 0.02 10.84 -0.11
N LEU A 111 0.28 12.13 -0.30
CA LEU A 111 0.95 12.65 -1.50
C LEU A 111 2.32 12.01 -1.76
N ARG A 112 3.09 11.72 -0.70
CA ARG A 112 4.39 11.02 -0.83
C ARG A 112 4.24 9.53 -1.12
N ALA A 113 3.17 8.91 -0.64
CA ALA A 113 2.87 7.50 -0.81
C ALA A 113 1.98 7.20 -2.03
N PHE A 114 1.47 8.24 -2.70
CA PHE A 114 0.59 8.11 -3.85
C PHE A 114 1.40 7.70 -5.08
N HIS A 115 1.51 6.39 -5.28
CA HIS A 115 2.09 5.77 -6.46
C HIS A 115 0.94 5.14 -7.25
N PRO A 116 0.15 5.92 -8.01
CA PRO A 116 -0.92 5.36 -8.80
C PRO A 116 -0.30 4.35 -9.77
N VAL A 117 -0.79 3.11 -9.72
CA VAL A 117 -0.42 2.09 -10.67
C VAL A 117 -1.12 2.47 -11.98
N ILE A 118 -0.44 3.26 -12.80
CA ILE A 118 -0.98 3.69 -14.08
C ILE A 118 -0.88 2.54 -15.09
N GLU A 119 0.15 1.68 -14.99
CA GLU A 119 0.27 0.44 -15.74
C GLU A 119 1.45 -0.40 -15.20
N LEU A 120 1.39 -1.73 -15.32
CA LEU A 120 2.52 -2.64 -15.06
C LEU A 120 2.73 -3.48 -16.31
N GLU A 121 3.34 -2.90 -17.35
CA GLU A 121 3.84 -3.66 -18.51
C GLU A 121 5.06 -4.48 -18.08
N GLN A 122 4.84 -5.68 -17.55
CA GLN A 122 5.93 -6.65 -17.44
C GLN A 122 6.09 -7.37 -18.77
N VAL A 123 7.16 -7.03 -19.50
CA VAL A 123 7.60 -7.83 -20.64
C VAL A 123 8.15 -9.15 -20.11
N THR A 124 7.38 -10.22 -20.25
CA THR A 124 7.81 -11.58 -19.87
C THR A 124 8.36 -12.33 -21.08
N ALA A 125 9.31 -13.25 -20.85
CA ALA A 125 9.91 -14.06 -21.91
C ALA A 125 8.89 -14.87 -22.75
N PRO A 126 7.75 -15.36 -22.23
CA PRO A 126 6.68 -15.92 -23.04
C PRO A 126 6.07 -14.91 -24.02
N ILE A 127 5.76 -13.69 -23.56
CA ILE A 127 5.16 -12.63 -24.39
C ILE A 127 6.11 -12.23 -25.53
N ILE A 128 7.42 -12.15 -25.27
CA ILE A 128 8.41 -11.87 -26.32
C ILE A 128 8.41 -12.98 -27.38
N ARG A 129 8.32 -14.26 -26.97
CA ARG A 129 8.28 -15.38 -27.91
C ARG A 129 7.01 -15.40 -28.73
N GLU A 130 5.88 -15.07 -28.12
CA GLU A 130 4.61 -14.95 -28.81
C GLU A 130 4.61 -13.78 -29.80
N ALA A 131 5.16 -12.62 -29.40
CA ALA A 131 5.32 -11.47 -30.28
C ALA A 131 6.24 -11.78 -31.49
N LEU A 132 7.35 -12.51 -31.28
CA LEU A 132 8.21 -12.96 -32.36
C LEU A 132 7.49 -13.92 -33.31
N SER A 133 6.76 -14.89 -32.74
CA SER A 133 5.98 -15.85 -33.54
C SER A 133 4.90 -15.15 -34.37
N TYR A 134 4.26 -14.14 -33.78
CA TYR A 134 3.31 -13.27 -34.47
C TYR A 134 3.97 -12.47 -35.60
N TRP A 135 5.18 -11.94 -35.39
CA TRP A 135 5.93 -11.20 -36.41
C TRP A 135 6.38 -12.09 -37.57
N ASP A 136 6.80 -13.32 -37.29
CA ASP A 136 7.20 -14.29 -38.30
C ASP A 136 6.01 -14.77 -39.14
N GLY A 137 4.84 -14.93 -38.52
CA GLY A 137 3.59 -15.30 -39.22
C GLY A 137 2.95 -14.15 -40.01
N MET A 138 3.48 -12.94 -39.86
CA MET A 138 2.86 -11.72 -40.38
C MET A 138 3.29 -11.48 -41.84
N THR A 139 2.35 -11.19 -42.74
CA THR A 139 2.63 -10.93 -44.18
C THR A 139 3.63 -9.79 -44.33
N PRO A 140 4.60 -9.84 -45.27
CA PRO A 140 5.64 -8.81 -45.38
C PRO A 140 5.07 -7.39 -45.45
N TYR A 141 5.76 -6.43 -44.83
CA TYR A 141 5.29 -5.05 -44.69
C TYR A 141 4.89 -4.40 -46.01
N SER A 142 5.57 -4.73 -47.11
CA SER A 142 5.24 -4.25 -48.46
C SER A 142 3.81 -4.61 -48.90
N TRP A 143 3.28 -5.76 -48.46
CA TRP A 143 1.92 -6.21 -48.72
C TRP A 143 0.91 -5.58 -47.75
N ARG A 144 1.28 -5.46 -46.46
CA ARG A 144 0.43 -4.79 -45.44
C ARG A 144 0.26 -3.30 -45.71
N ARG A 145 1.28 -2.61 -46.22
CA ARG A 145 1.23 -1.17 -46.50
C ARG A 145 0.15 -0.81 -47.50
N ARG A 146 -0.14 -1.68 -48.48
CA ARG A 146 -1.19 -1.47 -49.48
C ARG A 146 -2.60 -1.52 -48.87
N SER A 147 -2.83 -2.32 -47.84
CA SER A 147 -4.13 -2.33 -47.14
C SER A 147 -4.25 -1.18 -46.12
N ILE A 148 -3.16 -0.82 -45.44
CA ILE A 148 -3.15 0.29 -44.48
C ILE A 148 -3.38 1.64 -45.16
N SER A 149 -2.85 1.85 -46.38
CA SER A 149 -3.12 3.07 -47.15
C SER A 149 -4.57 3.20 -47.65
N LEU A 150 -5.37 2.13 -47.56
CA LEU A 150 -6.80 2.14 -47.89
C LEU A 150 -7.69 2.40 -46.66
N GLY A 151 -7.14 2.34 -45.45
CA GLY A 151 -7.84 2.69 -44.21
C GLY A 151 -7.68 4.17 -43.92
N GLY A 152 -8.77 4.93 -44.00
CA GLY A 152 -8.80 6.32 -43.53
C GLY A 152 -8.35 6.42 -42.06
N GLY A 153 -7.75 7.55 -41.68
CA GLY A 153 -7.24 7.79 -40.33
C GLY A 153 -8.27 7.61 -39.21
N PRO A 154 -7.86 7.72 -37.92
CA PRO A 154 -8.71 7.42 -36.77
C PRO A 154 -10.01 8.22 -36.85
N ARG A 155 -11.12 7.50 -37.00
CA ARG A 155 -12.47 8.05 -37.11
C ARG A 155 -13.16 7.93 -35.75
N SER A 156 -13.87 8.98 -35.35
CA SER A 156 -14.74 8.92 -34.17
C SER A 156 -15.89 7.94 -34.45
N LEU A 157 -16.05 6.94 -33.60
CA LEU A 157 -17.11 5.94 -33.70
C LEU A 157 -18.41 6.52 -33.15
N SER A 158 -19.48 6.38 -33.92
CA SER A 158 -20.84 6.71 -33.49
C SER A 158 -21.40 5.65 -32.54
N THR A 159 -22.40 6.02 -31.74
CA THR A 159 -23.08 5.08 -30.83
C THR A 159 -23.66 3.86 -31.55
N ALA A 160 -24.14 4.04 -32.79
CA ALA A 160 -24.66 2.94 -33.62
C ALA A 160 -23.55 1.97 -34.07
N GLU A 161 -22.32 2.46 -34.29
CA GLU A 161 -21.17 1.61 -34.61
C GLU A 161 -20.67 0.86 -33.37
N LEU A 162 -20.74 1.46 -32.19
CA LEU A 162 -20.45 0.79 -30.91
C LEU A 162 -21.46 -0.34 -30.61
N GLU A 163 -22.72 -0.13 -30.96
CA GLU A 163 -23.78 -1.16 -30.88
C GLU A 163 -23.52 -2.30 -31.87
N ALA A 164 -23.14 -1.99 -33.13
CA ALA A 164 -22.79 -3.00 -34.13
C ALA A 164 -21.55 -3.83 -33.76
N MET A 165 -20.63 -3.25 -33.00
CA MET A 165 -19.45 -3.93 -32.46
C MET A 165 -19.74 -4.71 -31.17
N GLY A 166 -20.98 -4.70 -30.66
CA GLY A 166 -21.37 -5.40 -29.43
C GLY A 166 -20.80 -4.76 -28.15
N ILE A 167 -20.33 -3.52 -28.21
CA ILE A 167 -19.73 -2.80 -27.08
C ILE A 167 -20.82 -2.11 -26.25
N ALA A 168 -21.93 -1.72 -26.88
CA ALA A 168 -23.09 -1.15 -26.22
C ALA A 168 -24.33 -2.02 -26.46
N GLU A 169 -24.86 -2.65 -25.41
CA GLU A 169 -26.16 -3.35 -25.45
C GLU A 169 -27.22 -2.42 -24.86
N ARG A 170 -28.11 -1.89 -25.73
CA ARG A 170 -28.94 -0.72 -25.38
C ARG A 170 -30.28 -1.05 -24.72
N GLU A 171 -30.81 -2.26 -24.87
CA GLU A 171 -32.22 -2.52 -24.54
C GLU A 171 -32.39 -3.48 -23.35
N GLY A 172 -31.59 -4.55 -23.25
CA GLY A 172 -31.78 -5.55 -22.18
C GLY A 172 -31.31 -5.11 -20.79
N PHE A 173 -30.22 -4.35 -20.67
CA PHE A 173 -29.63 -4.06 -19.35
C PHE A 173 -30.54 -3.22 -18.47
N HIS A 174 -31.11 -2.14 -19.00
CA HIS A 174 -31.93 -1.23 -18.22
C HIS A 174 -33.28 -1.86 -17.84
N GLU A 175 -33.82 -2.73 -18.69
CA GLU A 175 -35.00 -3.53 -18.41
C GLU A 175 -34.73 -4.55 -17.31
N LYS A 176 -33.66 -5.35 -17.44
CA LYS A 176 -33.22 -6.30 -16.39
C LYS A 176 -32.93 -5.62 -15.06
N LEU A 177 -32.34 -4.42 -15.08
CA LEU A 177 -32.07 -3.64 -13.88
C LEU A 177 -33.38 -3.24 -13.18
N LYS A 178 -34.37 -2.75 -13.93
CA LYS A 178 -35.70 -2.40 -13.39
C LYS A 178 -36.45 -3.61 -12.86
N GLU A 179 -36.35 -4.76 -13.52
CA GLU A 179 -36.96 -6.01 -13.05
C GLU A 179 -36.42 -6.39 -11.67
N ILE A 180 -35.10 -6.38 -11.50
CA ILE A 180 -34.46 -6.69 -10.21
C ILE A 180 -34.77 -5.62 -9.16
N GLU A 181 -34.87 -4.34 -9.55
CA GLU A 181 -35.26 -3.26 -8.64
C GLU A 181 -36.67 -3.49 -8.09
N VAL A 182 -37.64 -3.85 -8.94
CA VAL A 182 -39.02 -4.16 -8.56
C VAL A 182 -39.06 -5.41 -7.67
N GLU A 183 -38.31 -6.45 -8.02
CA GLU A 183 -38.18 -7.68 -7.23
C GLU A 183 -37.64 -7.38 -5.82
N LEU A 184 -36.57 -6.60 -5.73
CA LEU A 184 -35.96 -6.20 -4.45
C LEU A 184 -36.91 -5.34 -3.62
N ARG A 185 -37.60 -4.37 -4.25
CA ARG A 185 -38.66 -3.58 -3.60
C ARG A 185 -39.76 -4.46 -3.01
N GLY A 186 -40.23 -5.45 -3.77
CA GLY A 186 -41.22 -6.41 -3.31
C GLY A 186 -40.74 -7.26 -2.14
N ALA A 187 -39.50 -7.76 -2.21
CA ALA A 187 -38.90 -8.58 -1.16
C ALA A 187 -38.69 -7.78 0.14
N CYS A 188 -38.27 -6.52 0.04
CA CYS A 188 -38.03 -5.64 1.18
C CYS A 188 -39.29 -5.09 1.85
N LEU A 189 -40.50 -5.31 1.31
CA LEU A 189 -41.76 -4.92 1.96
C LEU A 189 -41.94 -5.57 3.34
N LYS A 190 -41.36 -6.76 3.54
CA LYS A 190 -41.44 -7.53 4.79
C LYS A 190 -40.28 -7.25 5.76
N GLY A 191 -39.36 -6.37 5.39
CA GLY A 191 -38.14 -6.06 6.14
C GLY A 191 -36.86 -6.28 5.33
N PRO A 192 -35.67 -6.09 5.93
CA PRO A 192 -34.39 -6.37 5.29
C PRO A 192 -34.30 -7.81 4.81
N VAL A 193 -33.71 -8.02 3.63
CA VAL A 193 -33.58 -9.34 3.00
C VAL A 193 -32.11 -9.73 3.00
N GLU A 194 -31.81 -10.99 3.27
CA GLU A 194 -30.44 -11.48 3.20
C GLU A 194 -29.97 -11.56 1.73
N TYR A 195 -28.76 -11.07 1.46
CA TYR A 195 -28.19 -10.92 0.11
C TYR A 195 -28.14 -12.23 -0.68
N TRP A 196 -27.60 -13.30 -0.08
CA TRP A 196 -27.44 -14.58 -0.75
C TRP A 196 -28.76 -15.29 -0.99
N SER A 197 -29.73 -15.14 -0.08
CA SER A 197 -31.07 -15.70 -0.29
C SER A 197 -31.81 -14.97 -1.41
N PHE A 198 -31.65 -13.64 -1.54
CA PHE A 198 -32.21 -12.87 -2.65
C PHE A 198 -31.59 -13.22 -4.01
N ILE A 199 -30.27 -13.45 -4.07
CA ILE A 199 -29.62 -13.80 -5.35
C ILE A 199 -30.02 -15.20 -5.80
N ARG A 200 -30.10 -16.16 -4.86
CA ARG A 200 -30.39 -17.57 -5.15
C ARG A 200 -31.88 -17.89 -5.27
N SER A 201 -32.79 -16.97 -4.91
CA SER A 201 -34.24 -17.24 -4.92
C SER A 201 -34.79 -17.59 -6.30
N THR A 202 -34.21 -16.97 -7.33
CA THR A 202 -34.78 -16.95 -8.69
C THR A 202 -33.75 -17.37 -9.75
N ALA A 203 -32.50 -17.64 -9.34
CA ALA A 203 -31.43 -18.07 -10.22
C ALA A 203 -31.30 -19.60 -10.19
N HIS A 204 -31.43 -20.23 -11.35
CA HIS A 204 -31.30 -21.68 -11.51
C HIS A 204 -29.92 -22.06 -12.08
N GLY A 205 -29.22 -21.13 -12.75
CA GLY A 205 -27.90 -21.34 -13.36
C GLY A 205 -26.78 -20.42 -12.83
N ARG A 206 -25.53 -20.85 -13.01
CA ARG A 206 -24.31 -20.10 -12.61
C ARG A 206 -24.21 -18.71 -13.26
N VAL A 207 -24.59 -18.61 -14.53
CA VAL A 207 -24.56 -17.35 -15.29
C VAL A 207 -25.60 -16.37 -14.73
N GLU A 208 -26.81 -16.84 -14.41
CA GLU A 208 -27.88 -16.01 -13.83
C GLU A 208 -27.52 -15.48 -12.44
N ILE A 209 -26.82 -16.28 -11.62
CA ILE A 209 -26.31 -15.84 -10.32
C ILE A 209 -25.34 -14.67 -10.48
N LEU A 210 -24.41 -14.77 -11.44
CA LEU A 210 -23.42 -13.72 -11.71
C LEU A 210 -24.08 -12.46 -12.27
N ASP A 211 -25.03 -12.61 -13.19
CA ASP A 211 -25.79 -11.50 -13.75
C ASP A 211 -26.57 -10.74 -12.67
N ARG A 212 -27.21 -11.46 -11.74
CA ARG A 212 -27.93 -10.84 -10.59
C ARG A 212 -26.97 -10.13 -9.65
N ILE A 213 -25.82 -10.73 -9.31
CA ILE A 213 -24.78 -10.07 -8.49
C ILE A 213 -24.34 -8.76 -9.15
N TYR A 214 -24.08 -8.80 -10.46
CA TYR A 214 -23.68 -7.63 -11.22
C TYR A 214 -24.76 -6.53 -11.19
N LEU A 215 -26.01 -6.87 -11.46
CA LEU A 215 -27.12 -5.91 -11.45
C LEU A 215 -27.38 -5.32 -10.05
N VAL A 216 -27.34 -6.14 -8.99
CA VAL A 216 -27.48 -5.67 -7.60
C VAL A 216 -26.32 -4.74 -7.21
N SER A 217 -25.09 -5.02 -7.66
CA SER A 217 -23.96 -4.12 -7.41
C SER A 217 -24.17 -2.73 -8.01
N PHE A 218 -24.86 -2.65 -9.15
CA PHE A 218 -25.23 -1.39 -9.79
C PHE A 218 -26.32 -0.65 -8.99
N LEU A 219 -27.32 -1.37 -8.46
CA LEU A 219 -28.34 -0.79 -7.57
C LEU A 219 -27.75 -0.25 -6.26
N LEU A 220 -26.74 -0.93 -5.72
CA LEU A 220 -26.00 -0.47 -4.53
C LEU A 220 -25.16 0.78 -4.85
N THR A 221 -24.49 0.80 -5.99
CA THR A 221 -23.63 1.92 -6.40
C THR A 221 -24.43 3.16 -6.78
N SER A 222 -25.60 2.99 -7.38
CA SER A 222 -26.52 4.09 -7.71
C SER A 222 -27.27 4.64 -6.50
N GLY A 223 -27.25 3.92 -5.37
CA GLY A 223 -27.94 4.30 -4.13
C GLY A 223 -29.44 3.97 -4.11
N GLU A 224 -29.93 3.20 -5.10
CA GLU A 224 -31.30 2.70 -5.11
C GLU A 224 -31.52 1.57 -4.10
N ALA A 225 -30.45 0.85 -3.75
CA ALA A 225 -30.40 -0.12 -2.67
C ALA A 225 -29.25 0.20 -1.70
N SER A 226 -29.34 -0.31 -0.48
CA SER A 226 -28.27 -0.22 0.51
C SER A 226 -28.02 -1.58 1.15
N MET A 227 -26.77 -1.82 1.54
CA MET A 227 -26.34 -3.07 2.15
C MET A 227 -25.72 -2.81 3.52
N LYS A 228 -25.99 -3.68 4.48
CA LYS A 228 -25.36 -3.66 5.80
C LYS A 228 -24.83 -5.05 6.14
N ARG A 229 -23.65 -5.10 6.73
CA ARG A 229 -23.07 -6.33 7.27
C ARG A 229 -23.40 -6.46 8.75
N ASP A 230 -23.86 -7.64 9.16
CA ASP A 230 -24.11 -7.96 10.55
C ASP A 230 -22.83 -8.44 11.27
N ALA A 231 -22.87 -8.52 12.60
CA ALA A 231 -21.75 -8.99 13.43
C ALA A 231 -21.31 -10.42 13.09
N ASP A 232 -22.25 -11.26 12.65
CA ASP A 232 -22.01 -12.64 12.20
C ASP A 232 -21.48 -12.73 10.75
N GLY A 233 -21.29 -11.58 10.09
CA GLY A 233 -20.75 -11.50 8.74
C GLY A 233 -21.76 -11.61 7.61
N ASN A 234 -23.05 -11.82 7.94
CA ASN A 234 -24.15 -11.89 6.97
C ASN A 234 -24.44 -10.53 6.33
N LEU A 235 -24.80 -10.54 5.05
CA LEU A 235 -25.09 -9.35 4.26
C LEU A 235 -26.60 -9.16 4.11
N TRP A 236 -27.08 -7.97 4.47
CA TRP A 236 -28.51 -7.63 4.44
C TRP A 236 -28.75 -6.46 3.47
N LEU A 237 -29.68 -6.66 2.53
CA LEU A 237 -30.17 -5.67 1.59
C LEU A 237 -31.43 -5.00 2.12
N TRP A 238 -31.51 -3.68 1.93
CA TRP A 238 -32.70 -2.88 2.22
C TRP A 238 -32.75 -1.67 1.30
N ILE A 239 -33.93 -1.05 1.21
CA ILE A 239 -34.13 0.14 0.36
C ILE A 239 -34.12 1.40 1.23
N PRO A 240 -33.17 2.31 0.98
CA PRO A 240 -33.10 3.55 1.74
C PRO A 240 -34.26 4.49 1.42
N PRO A 241 -34.78 5.24 2.41
CA PRO A 241 -35.71 6.33 2.13
C PRO A 241 -35.04 7.40 1.26
N LYS A 242 -35.83 8.05 0.40
CA LYS A 242 -35.32 9.12 -0.49
C LYS A 242 -34.59 10.18 0.34
N GLY A 243 -33.32 10.42 0.01
CA GLY A 243 -32.47 11.41 0.68
C GLY A 243 -31.56 10.85 1.80
N TYR A 244 -31.55 9.53 2.02
CA TYR A 244 -30.60 8.89 2.92
C TYR A 244 -29.15 9.08 2.43
N ARG A 245 -28.30 9.68 3.26
CA ARG A 245 -26.84 9.72 3.06
C ARG A 245 -26.20 8.87 4.15
N GLY A 246 -26.07 7.58 3.88
CA GLY A 246 -25.33 6.66 4.73
C GLY A 246 -23.82 6.83 4.61
N GLU A 247 -23.07 6.16 5.47
CA GLU A 247 -21.62 6.02 5.31
C GLU A 247 -21.34 5.16 4.07
N VAL A 248 -20.41 5.62 3.23
CA VAL A 248 -19.99 4.89 2.03
C VAL A 248 -18.95 3.87 2.45
N GLU A 249 -19.33 2.60 2.42
CA GLU A 249 -18.42 1.48 2.70
C GLU A 249 -18.14 0.69 1.42
N SER A 250 -16.88 0.32 1.21
CA SER A 250 -16.50 -0.62 0.17
C SER A 250 -16.56 -2.03 0.75
N ILE A 251 -17.47 -2.87 0.26
CA ILE A 251 -17.64 -4.25 0.72
C ILE A 251 -17.21 -5.20 -0.39
N THR A 252 -16.21 -6.03 -0.10
CA THR A 252 -15.82 -7.13 -1.00
C THR A 252 -16.74 -8.32 -0.75
N ILE A 253 -17.44 -8.74 -1.80
CA ILE A 253 -18.32 -9.91 -1.75
C ILE A 253 -17.55 -11.07 -2.40
N PRO A 254 -17.05 -12.06 -1.62
CA PRO A 254 -16.43 -13.24 -2.21
C PRO A 254 -17.51 -14.04 -2.93
N VAL A 255 -17.37 -14.19 -4.25
CA VAL A 255 -18.26 -15.05 -5.02
C VAL A 255 -17.69 -16.46 -4.98
N GLU A 256 -18.07 -17.23 -3.96
CA GLU A 256 -17.82 -18.68 -3.94
C GLU A 256 -18.75 -19.34 -4.94
N VAL A 257 -18.27 -19.47 -6.17
CA VAL A 257 -18.91 -20.33 -7.14
C VAL A 257 -18.46 -21.75 -6.83
N GLY A 258 -19.36 -22.56 -6.27
CA GLY A 258 -19.10 -23.97 -5.97
C GLY A 258 -18.45 -24.65 -7.17
N GLY A 259 -17.36 -25.38 -6.90
CA GLY A 259 -16.63 -26.12 -7.90
C GLY A 259 -17.42 -27.35 -8.33
N GLU A 260 -17.85 -27.32 -9.59
CA GLU A 260 -17.93 -28.51 -10.46
C GLU A 260 -17.12 -28.20 -11.73
#